data_AF-A0A0R0M3E6-F1
#
_entry.id   AF-A0A0R0M3E6-F1
#
_cell.length_a   1.000
_cell.length_b   1.000
_cell.length_c   1.000
_cell.angle_alpha   90.00
_cell.angle_beta   90.00
_cell.angle_gamma   90.00
#
_symmetry.space_group_name_H-M   'P 1'
#
loop_
_entity.id
_entity.type
_entity.pdbx_description
1 polymer ?
#
loop_
_entity_poly.entity_id
_entity_poly.type
_entity_poly.pdbx_seq_one_letter_code
_entity_poly.pdbx_strand_id
1 'polypeptide(L)'
;MPLTLILARDLCKMIENLRQKFAFLKSDCKSQVTVNYFKQNGALIPSSVKMIVLPVHHAKNLTSFRDVFNEEILRLSSNDKRTRYDNLEHLNDMDLLRLFLKLQIQTFVLSKYEVISKNARFLIEPVGGSDSGSLSQNLRSDHL
;
A
#
# COMPACT_ATOMS: atom_id res chain seq x y z
N MET A 1 1.86 -21.26 -8.67
CA MET A 1 1.19 -19.97 -8.98
C MET A 1 2.25 -18.90 -9.19
N PRO A 2 2.12 -18.00 -10.19
CA PRO A 2 3.08 -16.91 -10.42
C PRO A 2 3.17 -15.96 -9.23
N LEU A 3 4.39 -15.52 -8.88
CA LEU A 3 4.61 -14.67 -7.71
C LEU A 3 3.84 -13.33 -7.80
N THR A 4 3.74 -12.72 -8.98
CA THR A 4 2.94 -11.51 -9.22
C THR A 4 1.50 -11.67 -8.74
N LEU A 5 0.84 -12.77 -9.12
CA LEU A 5 -0.54 -13.06 -8.76
C LEU A 5 -0.70 -13.39 -7.28
N ILE A 6 0.23 -14.15 -6.69
CA ILE A 6 0.23 -14.45 -5.25
C ILE A 6 0.34 -13.15 -4.46
N LEU A 7 1.33 -12.31 -4.77
CA LEU A 7 1.56 -11.04 -4.08
C LEU A 7 0.35 -10.10 -4.18
N ALA A 8 -0.21 -9.93 -5.38
CA ALA A 8 -1.40 -9.11 -5.57
C ALA A 8 -2.57 -9.58 -4.70
N ARG A 9 -2.87 -10.89 -4.72
CA ARG A 9 -3.93 -11.48 -3.89
C ARG A 9 -3.67 -11.30 -2.40
N ASP A 10 -2.44 -11.55 -1.97
CA ASP A 10 -2.04 -11.49 -0.57
C ASP A 10 -2.12 -10.07 -0.01
N LEU A 11 -1.83 -9.05 -0.83
CA LEU A 11 -2.02 -7.64 -0.45
C LEU A 11 -3.50 -7.31 -0.20
N CYS A 12 -4.41 -7.74 -1.07
CA CYS A 12 -5.84 -7.52 -0.83
C CYS A 12 -6.32 -8.26 0.43
N LYS A 13 -5.84 -9.47 0.68
CA LYS A 13 -6.14 -10.19 1.94
C LYS A 13 -5.58 -9.49 3.16
N MET A 14 -4.37 -8.92 3.07
CA MET A 14 -3.78 -8.13 4.15
C MET A 14 -4.67 -6.93 4.48
N ILE A 15 -5.17 -6.20 3.47
CA ILE A 15 -6.12 -5.10 3.68
C ILE A 15 -7.42 -5.58 4.31
N GLU A 16 -7.96 -6.71 3.87
CA GLU A 16 -9.18 -7.30 4.46
C GLU A 16 -8.98 -7.66 5.94
N ASN A 17 -7.81 -8.18 6.31
CA ASN A 17 -7.48 -8.43 7.72
C ASN A 17 -7.34 -7.12 8.51
N LEU A 18 -6.70 -6.09 7.92
CA LEU A 18 -6.60 -4.77 8.55
C LEU A 18 -7.98 -4.14 8.76
N ARG A 19 -8.92 -4.34 7.84
CA ARG A 19 -10.31 -3.84 7.94
C ARG A 19 -11.02 -4.35 9.20
N GLN A 20 -10.72 -5.56 9.65
CA GLN A 20 -11.28 -6.11 10.89
C GLN A 20 -10.82 -5.35 12.14
N LYS A 21 -9.64 -4.70 12.08
CA LYS A 21 -9.06 -3.90 13.17
C LYS A 21 -9.34 -2.40 13.01
N PHE A 22 -9.41 -1.92 11.78
CA PHE A 22 -9.43 -0.49 11.45
C PHE A 22 -10.69 -0.11 10.68
N ALA A 23 -11.66 0.47 11.39
CA ALA A 23 -12.97 0.83 10.85
C ALA A 23 -12.94 1.88 9.73
N PHE A 24 -11.83 2.62 9.58
CA PHE A 24 -11.65 3.58 8.50
C PHE A 24 -11.32 2.93 7.15
N LEU A 25 -10.96 1.65 7.08
CA LEU A 25 -10.76 0.93 5.84
C LEU A 25 -12.09 0.33 5.35
N LYS A 26 -12.34 0.37 4.03
CA LYS A 26 -13.51 -0.26 3.42
C LYS A 26 -13.12 -1.47 2.58
N SER A 27 -14.13 -2.24 2.16
CA SER A 27 -13.97 -3.52 1.47
C SER A 27 -13.43 -3.42 0.04
N ASP A 28 -13.57 -2.27 -0.63
CA ASP A 28 -13.04 -2.11 -1.99
C ASP A 28 -11.53 -1.84 -1.96
N CYS A 29 -10.79 -2.79 -2.52
CA CYS A 29 -9.33 -2.76 -2.62
C CYS A 29 -8.92 -3.46 -3.92
N LYS A 30 -7.99 -2.85 -4.65
CA LYS A 30 -7.36 -3.46 -5.82
C LYS A 30 -5.87 -3.44 -5.63
N SER A 31 -5.17 -4.39 -6.23
CA SER A 31 -3.71 -4.48 -6.15
C SER A 31 -3.12 -4.79 -7.52
N GLN A 32 -1.96 -4.21 -7.78
CA GLN A 32 -1.14 -4.53 -8.94
C GLN A 32 0.32 -4.62 -8.51
N VAL A 33 0.98 -5.68 -8.93
CA VAL A 33 2.37 -5.95 -8.57
C VAL A 33 3.17 -6.20 -9.83
N THR A 34 4.21 -5.39 -10.03
CA THR A 34 5.18 -5.58 -11.11
C THR A 34 6.43 -6.23 -10.53
N VAL A 35 6.79 -7.40 -11.06
CA VAL A 35 7.97 -8.17 -10.65
C VAL A 35 8.88 -8.34 -11.85
N ASN A 36 10.16 -8.10 -11.66
CA ASN A 36 11.21 -8.41 -12.62
C ASN A 36 11.52 -9.91 -12.53
N TYR A 37 11.64 -10.55 -13.69
CA TYR A 37 12.03 -11.95 -13.81
C TYR A 37 13.24 -12.05 -14.72
N PHE A 38 14.07 -13.07 -14.48
CA PHE A 38 15.01 -13.55 -15.49
C PHE A 38 14.64 -14.98 -15.89
N LYS A 39 14.99 -15.34 -17.13
CA LYS A 39 14.75 -16.68 -17.65
C LYS A 39 16.01 -17.52 -17.47
N GLN A 40 15.86 -18.68 -16.85
CA GLN A 40 16.94 -19.66 -16.71
C GLN A 40 16.41 -21.03 -17.10
N ASN A 41 16.98 -21.65 -18.13
CA ASN A 41 16.60 -22.98 -18.63
C ASN A 41 15.08 -23.15 -18.87
N GLY A 42 14.43 -22.10 -19.38
CA GLY A 42 12.98 -22.11 -19.62
C GLY A 42 12.12 -21.72 -18.41
N ALA A 43 12.66 -21.72 -17.20
CA ALA A 43 11.99 -21.26 -15.99
C ALA A 43 12.08 -19.74 -15.82
N LEU A 44 11.03 -19.11 -15.29
CA LEU A 44 11.02 -17.70 -14.91
C LEU A 44 11.30 -17.56 -13.42
N ILE A 45 12.43 -16.95 -13.09
CA ILE A 45 12.88 -16.77 -11.70
C ILE A 45 12.68 -15.30 -11.31
N PRO A 46 11.87 -14.99 -10.27
CA PRO A 46 11.67 -13.62 -9.82
C PRO A 46 12.96 -13.06 -9.22
N SER A 47 13.40 -11.90 -9.70
CA SER A 47 14.60 -11.21 -9.20
C SER A 47 14.27 -10.09 -8.21
N SER A 48 13.24 -9.28 -8.50
CA SER A 48 12.87 -8.14 -7.67
C SER A 48 11.43 -7.69 -7.89
N VAL A 49 10.79 -7.17 -6.85
CA VAL A 49 9.52 -6.44 -6.96
C VAL A 49 9.84 -5.00 -7.35
N LYS A 50 9.40 -4.59 -8.55
CA LYS A 50 9.66 -3.25 -9.09
C LYS A 50 8.70 -2.22 -8.50
N MET A 51 7.41 -2.54 -8.50
CA MET A 51 6.35 -1.60 -8.12
C MET A 51 5.14 -2.34 -7.57
N ILE A 52 4.56 -1.78 -6.51
CA ILE A 52 3.28 -2.17 -5.94
C ILE A 52 2.36 -0.97 -6.04
N VAL A 53 1.19 -1.18 -6.65
CA VAL A 53 0.09 -0.20 -6.69
C VAL A 53 -1.06 -0.77 -5.87
N LEU A 54 -1.55 0.00 -4.90
CA LEU A 54 -2.62 -0.43 -4.01
C LEU A 54 -3.60 0.71 -3.72
N PRO A 55 -4.65 0.86 -4.55
CA PRO A 55 -5.80 1.68 -4.19
C PRO A 55 -6.63 1.01 -3.10
N VAL A 56 -6.90 1.77 -2.03
CA VAL A 56 -7.67 1.29 -0.87
C VAL A 56 -8.77 2.28 -0.56
N HIS A 57 -10.02 1.80 -0.52
CA HIS A 57 -11.14 2.64 -0.17
C HIS A 57 -11.18 2.89 1.34
N HIS A 58 -11.51 4.12 1.74
CA HIS A 58 -11.55 4.51 3.16
C HIS A 58 -12.80 5.30 3.55
N ALA A 59 -12.96 5.57 4.85
CA ALA A 59 -14.01 6.42 5.40
C ALA A 59 -13.83 7.89 4.96
N LYS A 60 -14.94 8.63 4.82
CA LYS A 60 -14.93 10.05 4.41
C LYS A 60 -14.26 10.94 5.48
N ASN A 61 -14.55 10.70 6.75
CA ASN A 61 -13.95 11.44 7.87
C ASN A 61 -12.78 10.65 8.44
N LEU A 62 -11.55 11.11 8.16
CA LEU A 62 -10.32 10.51 8.67
C LEU A 62 -9.83 11.15 9.98
N THR A 63 -10.28 12.36 10.30
CA THR A 63 -9.80 13.14 11.45
C THR A 63 -10.05 12.41 12.77
N SER A 64 -11.18 11.71 12.90
CA SER A 64 -11.50 10.89 14.07
C SER A 64 -10.56 9.70 14.30
N PHE A 65 -9.68 9.38 13.35
CA PHE A 65 -8.75 8.25 13.41
C PHE A 65 -7.28 8.70 13.51
N ARG A 66 -7.03 10.00 13.69
CA ARG A 66 -5.67 10.57 13.71
C ARG A 66 -4.78 9.96 14.79
N ASP A 67 -5.32 9.76 15.99
CA ASP A 67 -4.60 9.13 17.10
C ASP A 67 -4.19 7.69 16.76
N VAL A 68 -5.10 6.94 16.12
CA VAL A 68 -4.85 5.56 15.68
C VAL A 68 -3.74 5.52 14.62
N PHE A 69 -3.73 6.46 13.67
CA PHE A 69 -2.64 6.55 12.68
C PHE A 69 -1.30 6.81 13.36
N ASN A 70 -1.24 7.80 14.25
CA ASN A 70 -0.01 8.17 14.93
C ASN A 70 0.55 7.00 15.75
N GLU A 71 -0.29 6.34 16.55
CA GLU A 71 0.10 5.19 17.35
C GLU A 71 0.66 4.05 16.49
N GLU A 72 -0.06 3.65 15.43
CA GLU A 72 0.37 2.55 14.57
C GLU A 72 1.61 2.91 13.74
N ILE A 73 1.72 4.14 13.25
CA ILE A 73 2.91 4.61 12.52
C ILE A 73 4.13 4.58 13.44
N LEU A 74 4.02 5.08 14.67
CA LEU A 74 5.12 5.05 15.65
C LEU A 74 5.52 3.62 16.03
N ARG A 75 4.53 2.73 16.23
CA ARG A 75 4.75 1.31 16.51
C ARG A 75 5.49 0.62 15.37
N LEU A 76 5.12 0.88 14.12
CA LEU A 76 5.78 0.29 12.94
C LEU A 76 7.16 0.90 12.69
N SER A 77 7.31 2.22 12.87
CA SER A 77 8.57 2.95 12.69
C SER A 77 9.64 2.52 13.70
N SER A 78 9.25 2.25 14.95
CA SER A 78 10.18 1.78 15.99
C SER A 78 10.77 0.40 15.67
N ASN A 79 10.06 -0.40 14.88
CA ASN A 79 10.52 -1.73 14.45
C ASN A 79 11.38 -1.69 13.17
N ASP A 80 11.37 -0.59 12.41
CA ASP A 80 12.15 -0.43 11.18
C ASP A 80 13.13 0.74 11.27
N LYS A 81 14.42 0.42 11.51
CA LYS A 81 15.52 1.40 11.56
C LYS A 81 15.68 2.23 10.28
N ARG A 82 15.03 1.84 9.17
CA ARG A 82 15.10 2.51 7.86
C ARG A 82 14.16 3.71 7.76
N THR A 83 13.19 3.85 8.66
CA THR A 83 12.14 4.86 8.58
C THR A 83 11.89 5.47 9.94
N ARG A 84 12.42 6.67 10.17
CA ARG A 84 12.14 7.50 11.34
C ARG A 84 11.25 8.66 10.92
N TYR A 85 10.11 8.83 11.58
CA TYR A 85 9.16 9.92 11.31
C TYR A 85 9.05 10.80 12.54
N ASP A 86 9.76 11.92 12.54
CA ASP A 86 9.86 12.78 13.73
C ASP A 86 8.82 13.92 13.75
N ASN A 87 7.97 14.08 12.72
CA ASN A 87 7.05 15.21 12.56
C ASN A 87 5.66 14.82 12.02
N LEU A 88 4.97 13.87 12.66
CA LEU A 88 3.64 13.43 12.21
C LEU A 88 2.55 14.52 12.37
N GLU A 89 2.73 15.43 13.33
CA GLU A 89 1.74 16.46 13.67
C GLU A 89 1.42 17.41 12.51
N HIS A 90 2.38 17.66 11.62
CA HIS A 90 2.22 18.55 10.47
C HIS A 90 1.57 17.88 9.25
N LEU A 91 1.38 16.55 9.27
CA LEU A 91 0.77 15.84 8.16
C LEU A 91 -0.76 15.99 8.20
N ASN A 92 -1.37 16.18 7.03
CA ASN A 92 -2.84 16.09 6.92
C ASN A 92 -3.30 14.62 7.07
N ASP A 93 -4.59 14.41 7.28
CA ASP A 93 -5.14 13.08 7.56
C ASP A 93 -4.96 12.09 6.39
N MET A 94 -4.96 12.58 5.15
CA MET A 94 -4.73 11.74 3.97
C MET A 94 -3.28 11.26 3.89
N ASP A 95 -2.33 12.12 4.23
CA ASP A 95 -0.90 11.78 4.23
C ASP A 95 -0.57 10.83 5.39
N LEU A 96 -1.23 10.98 6.53
CA LEU A 96 -1.16 9.99 7.61
C LEU A 96 -1.71 8.63 7.16
N LEU A 97 -2.86 8.59 6.48
CA LEU A 97 -3.39 7.35 5.93
C LEU A 97 -2.45 6.71 4.90
N ARG A 98 -1.89 7.51 3.98
CA ARG A 98 -0.89 7.03 3.00
C ARG A 98 0.33 6.43 3.70
N LEU A 99 0.83 7.12 4.72
CA LEU A 99 1.99 6.67 5.48
C LEU A 99 1.70 5.40 6.27
N PHE A 100 0.55 5.35 6.96
CA PHE A 100 0.06 4.15 7.64
C PHE A 100 0.01 2.95 6.69
N LEU A 101 -0.67 3.09 5.56
CA LEU A 101 -0.78 2.02 4.56
C LEU A 101 0.60 1.62 4.02
N LYS A 102 1.47 2.58 3.76
CA LYS A 102 2.84 2.32 3.27
C LYS A 102 3.61 1.44 4.23
N LEU A 103 3.59 1.79 5.51
CA LEU A 103 4.30 1.01 6.53
C LEU A 103 3.71 -0.38 6.69
N GLN A 104 2.38 -0.52 6.73
CA GLN A 104 1.71 -1.83 6.80
C GLN A 104 2.12 -2.73 5.63
N ILE A 105 2.06 -2.21 4.40
CA ILE A 105 2.41 -2.95 3.19
C ILE A 105 3.90 -3.28 3.18
N GLN A 106 4.76 -2.32 3.50
CA GLN A 106 6.20 -2.53 3.54
C GLN A 106 6.57 -3.62 4.55
N THR A 107 6.04 -3.56 5.76
CA THR A 107 6.24 -4.59 6.78
C THR A 107 5.75 -5.96 6.30
N PHE A 108 4.54 -6.03 5.73
CA PHE A 108 3.98 -7.27 5.21
C PHE A 108 4.83 -7.88 4.09
N VAL A 109 5.19 -7.08 3.08
CA VAL A 109 5.94 -7.56 1.92
C VAL A 109 7.35 -7.96 2.32
N LEU A 110 8.04 -7.15 3.13
CA LEU A 110 9.39 -7.47 3.62
C LEU A 110 9.38 -8.72 4.49
N SER A 111 8.38 -8.92 5.35
CA SER A 111 8.30 -10.12 6.20
C SER A 111 8.25 -11.44 5.42
N LYS A 112 7.71 -11.41 4.19
CA LYS A 112 7.57 -12.60 3.34
C LYS A 112 8.61 -12.68 2.23
N TYR A 113 9.10 -11.54 1.74
CA TYR A 113 9.87 -11.44 0.49
C TYR A 113 11.03 -10.44 0.60
N GLU A 114 11.68 -10.34 1.75
CA GLU A 114 12.71 -9.31 2.05
C GLU A 114 13.72 -9.11 0.92
N VAL A 115 14.35 -10.20 0.47
CA VAL A 115 15.45 -10.18 -0.51
C VAL A 115 15.04 -9.50 -1.82
N ILE A 116 13.83 -9.81 -2.31
CA ILE A 116 13.38 -9.35 -3.63
C ILE A 116 12.59 -8.03 -3.55
N SER A 117 12.14 -7.60 -2.37
CA SER A 117 11.25 -6.45 -2.21
C SER A 117 11.89 -5.22 -1.57
N LYS A 118 13.16 -5.31 -1.17
CA LYS A 118 13.91 -4.23 -0.49
C LYS A 118 13.82 -2.86 -1.16
N ASN A 119 13.77 -2.82 -2.49
CA ASN A 119 13.77 -1.59 -3.29
C ASN A 119 12.43 -1.37 -4.03
N ALA A 120 11.35 -2.04 -3.61
CA ALA A 120 10.06 -1.89 -4.25
C ALA A 120 9.55 -0.45 -4.11
N ARG A 121 9.01 0.10 -5.20
CA ARG A 121 8.28 1.37 -5.15
C ARG A 121 6.83 1.11 -4.75
N PHE A 122 6.33 1.88 -3.79
CA PHE A 122 4.95 1.78 -3.32
C PHE A 122 4.17 3.00 -3.80
N LEU A 123 3.15 2.77 -4.64
CA LEU A 123 2.16 3.76 -5.04
C LEU A 123 0.84 3.41 -4.34
N ILE A 124 0.47 4.23 -3.36
CA ILE A 124 -0.72 3.99 -2.54
C ILE A 124 -1.67 5.14 -2.80
N GLU A 125 -2.85 4.79 -3.30
CA GLU A 125 -3.88 5.74 -3.69
C GLU A 125 -5.10 5.51 -2.80
N PRO A 126 -5.21 6.18 -1.64
CA PRO A 126 -6.42 6.11 -0.87
C PRO A 126 -7.55 6.74 -1.68
N VAL A 127 -8.61 5.97 -1.93
CA VAL A 127 -9.77 6.40 -2.71
C VAL A 127 -10.88 6.76 -1.72
N GLY A 128 -11.18 8.06 -1.64
CA GLY A 128 -12.30 8.56 -0.84
C GLY A 128 -13.62 8.17 -1.48
N GLY A 129 -14.61 7.82 -0.66
CA GLY A 129 -15.97 7.57 -1.17
C GLY A 129 -16.61 8.87 -1.61
N SER A 130 -16.62 9.18 -2.91
CA SER A 130 -17.67 9.99 -3.50
C SER A 130 -18.87 9.09 -3.77
N ASP A 131 -20.05 9.51 -3.37
CA ASP A 131 -21.27 8.91 -3.90
C ASP A 131 -21.23 9.11 -5.42
N SER A 132 -21.33 8.00 -6.17
CA SER A 132 -21.57 7.90 -7.61
C SER A 132 -21.22 9.12 -8.49
N GLY A 133 -20.11 9.01 -9.24
CA GLY A 133 -20.00 9.68 -10.55
C GLY A 133 -18.88 10.70 -10.70
N SER A 134 -17.63 10.26 -10.83
CA SER A 134 -16.60 11.01 -11.58
C SER A 134 -15.32 10.21 -11.87
N LEU A 135 -15.41 8.88 -12.04
CA LEU A 135 -14.26 8.05 -12.40
C LEU A 135 -14.11 7.97 -13.93
N SER A 136 -13.93 9.12 -14.61
CA SER A 136 -13.60 9.12 -16.04
C SER A 136 -13.08 10.45 -16.60
N GLN A 137 -12.26 11.26 -15.90
CA GLN A 137 -11.69 12.46 -16.55
C GLN A 137 -10.20 12.76 -16.35
N ASN A 138 -9.44 12.09 -15.47
CA ASN A 138 -8.03 12.46 -15.27
C ASN A 138 -7.00 11.54 -15.94
N LEU A 139 -7.36 10.89 -17.05
CA LEU A 139 -6.42 10.09 -17.86
C LEU A 139 -6.43 10.52 -19.34
N ARG A 140 -6.45 11.82 -19.63
CA ARG A 140 -6.12 12.36 -20.96
C ARG A 140 -5.64 13.81 -20.90
N SER A 141 -4.34 14.00 -20.65
CA SER A 141 -3.57 15.12 -21.19
C SER A 141 -2.14 15.05 -20.64
N ASP A 142 -1.30 14.26 -21.28
CA ASP A 142 0.16 14.44 -21.27
C ASP A 142 0.72 13.69 -22.48
N HIS A 143 0.42 14.23 -23.66
CA HIS A 143 1.16 14.04 -24.91
C HIS A 143 0.72 15.12 -25.89
N LEU A 144 1.42 16.25 -25.84
CA LEU A 144 1.73 17.11 -26.98
C LEU A 144 3.15 17.65 -26.75
#